data_AF-R9MUP0-F1
#
_entry.id   AF-R9MUP0-F1
#
_cell.length_a   1.000
_cell.length_b   1.000
_cell.length_c   1.000
_cell.angle_alpha   90.00
_cell.angle_beta   90.00
_cell.angle_gamma   90.00
#
_symmetry.space_group_name_H-M   'P 1'
#
loop_
_entity.id
_entity.type
_entity.pdbx_description
1 polymer ?
#
loop_
_entity_poly.entity_id
_entity_poly.type
_entity_poly.pdbx_seq_one_letter_code
_entity_poly.pdbx_strand_id
1 'polypeptide(L)' 'MRREEYISDDMVVKRANAAIRLELEKKKAMDIPVIVYDRETQEVYQEHSDGTRVKVGKRMRKGRYSERVAKKA' A
#
# COMPACT_ATOMS: atom_id res chain seq x y z
N MET A 1 -3.21 -30.80 -10.00
CA MET A 1 -2.05 -30.56 -9.11
C MET A 1 -2.38 -31.09 -7.74
N ARG A 2 -1.49 -31.89 -7.16
CA ARG A 2 -1.60 -32.29 -5.75
C ARG A 2 -1.19 -31.13 -4.87
N ARG A 3 -1.71 -31.03 -3.63
CA ARG A 3 -1.34 -29.96 -2.68
C ARG A 3 0.17 -29.89 -2.42
N GLU A 4 0.87 -31.01 -2.55
CA GLU A 4 2.33 -31.11 -2.42
C GLU A 4 3.10 -30.41 -3.56
N GLU A 5 2.46 -30.13 -4.69
CA GLU A 5 3.07 -29.45 -5.86
C GLU A 5 2.92 -27.91 -5.78
N TYR A 6 2.20 -27.39 -4.78
CA TYR A 6 2.06 -25.95 -4.58
C TYR A 6 3.27 -25.37 -3.87
N ILE A 7 3.63 -24.17 -4.28
CA ILE A 7 4.51 -23.30 -3.50
C ILE A 7 3.93 -23.12 -2.09
N SER A 8 4.79 -23.22 -1.06
CA SER A 8 4.33 -22.99 0.32
C SER A 8 3.91 -21.54 0.53
N ASP A 9 2.98 -21.31 1.45
CA ASP A 9 2.50 -19.96 1.80
C ASP A 9 3.66 -19.03 2.16
N ASP A 10 4.65 -19.51 2.92
CA ASP A 10 5.86 -18.76 3.26
C ASP A 10 6.64 -18.31 2.02
N MET A 11 6.76 -19.20 1.02
CA MET A 11 7.46 -18.90 -0.21
C MET A 11 6.67 -17.93 -1.09
N VAL A 12 5.33 -18.01 -1.08
CA VAL A 12 4.46 -17.02 -1.73
C VAL A 12 4.70 -15.63 -1.12
N VAL A 13 4.69 -15.52 0.20
CA VAL A 13 4.91 -14.25 0.92
C VAL A 13 6.30 -13.70 0.62
N LYS A 14 7.35 -14.54 0.68
CA LYS A 14 8.72 -14.13 0.36
C LYS A 14 8.85 -13.59 -1.07
N ARG A 15 8.28 -14.29 -2.05
CA ARG A 15 8.34 -13.86 -3.46
C ARG A 15 7.53 -12.59 -3.72
N ALA A 16 6.36 -12.46 -3.11
CA ALA A 16 5.54 -11.25 -3.23
C ALA A 16 6.27 -10.02 -2.64
N ASN A 17 6.86 -10.16 -1.45
CA ASN A 17 7.63 -9.08 -0.83
C ASN A 17 8.87 -8.70 -1.65
N ALA A 18 9.58 -9.69 -2.21
CA ALA A 18 10.72 -9.43 -3.08
C ALA A 18 10.31 -8.67 -4.36
N ALA A 19 9.22 -9.06 -4.99
CA ALA A 19 8.70 -8.39 -6.18
C ALA A 19 8.30 -6.93 -5.88
N ILE A 20 7.62 -6.68 -4.76
CA ILE A 20 7.26 -5.32 -4.34
C ILE A 20 8.51 -4.47 -4.09
N ARG A 21 9.50 -5.03 -3.39
CA ARG A 21 10.76 -4.31 -3.11
C ARG A 21 11.48 -3.92 -4.40
N LEU A 22 11.62 -4.86 -5.34
CA LEU A 22 12.25 -4.59 -6.64
C LEU A 22 11.52 -3.50 -7.42
N GLU A 23 10.19 -3.52 -7.43
CA GLU A 23 9.40 -2.50 -8.13
C GLU A 23 9.54 -1.12 -7.49
N LEU A 24 9.59 -1.04 -6.15
CA LEU A 24 9.84 0.22 -5.44
C LEU A 24 11.26 0.76 -5.70
N GLU A 25 12.28 -0.10 -5.68
CA GLU A 25 13.66 0.26 -6.01
C GLU A 25 13.78 0.75 -7.46
N LYS A 26 13.10 0.07 -8.40
CA LYS A 26 13.02 0.48 -9.80
C LYS A 26 12.38 1.86 -9.95
N LYS A 27 11.24 2.12 -9.31
CA LYS A 27 10.57 3.43 -9.34
C LYS A 27 11.46 4.53 -8.77
N LYS A 28 12.16 4.25 -7.66
CA LYS A 28 13.14 5.16 -7.07
C LYS A 28 14.27 5.49 -8.05
N ALA A 29 14.82 4.49 -8.74
CA ALA A 29 15.88 4.69 -9.73
C ALA A 29 15.41 5.49 -10.97
N MET A 30 14.11 5.44 -11.29
CA MET A 30 13.50 6.20 -12.38
C MET A 30 12.94 7.57 -11.94
N ASP A 31 13.22 8.01 -10.70
CA ASP A 31 12.69 9.23 -10.11
C ASP A 31 11.15 9.33 -10.14
N ILE A 32 10.48 8.17 -10.06
CA ILE A 32 9.03 8.09 -10.00
C ILE A 32 8.60 8.09 -8.54
N PRO A 33 7.81 9.07 -8.09
CA PRO A 33 7.34 9.12 -6.71
C PRO A 33 6.39 7.97 -6.39
N VAL A 34 6.45 7.50 -5.14
CA VAL A 34 5.62 6.39 -4.64
C VAL A 34 4.66 6.87 -3.56
N ILE A 35 3.49 6.25 -3.48
CA ILE A 35 2.51 6.56 -2.44
C ILE A 35 2.75 5.68 -1.23
N VAL A 36 2.95 6.31 -0.08
CA VAL A 36 3.19 5.66 1.22
C VAL A 36 2.03 5.98 2.15
N TYR A 37 1.45 4.94 2.72
CA TYR A 37 0.42 5.07 3.75
C TYR A 37 1.04 4.84 5.13
N ASP A 38 0.94 5.83 5.99
CA ASP A 38 1.33 5.71 7.39
C ASP A 38 0.13 5.21 8.20
N ARG A 39 0.29 4.05 8.83
CA ARG A 39 -0.77 3.41 9.60
C ARG A 39 -1.02 4.09 10.95
N GLU A 40 -0.01 4.69 11.55
CA GLU A 40 -0.10 5.34 12.87
C GLU A 40 -0.85 6.66 12.75
N THR A 41 -0.40 7.52 11.84
CA THR A 41 -1.01 8.84 11.62
C THR A 41 -2.24 8.78 10.71
N GLN A 42 -2.41 7.66 9.98
CA GLN A 42 -3.43 7.47 8.95
C GLN A 42 -3.30 8.47 7.80
N GLU A 43 -2.08 8.95 7.55
CA GLU A 43 -1.77 9.90 6.48
C GLU A 43 -1.23 9.19 5.24
N VAL A 44 -1.47 9.81 4.08
CA VAL A 44 -0.99 9.34 2.79
C VAL A 44 0.03 10.36 2.30
N TYR A 45 1.25 9.89 2.05
CA TYR A 45 2.35 10.68 1.55
C TYR A 45 2.71 10.26 0.14
N GLN A 46 3.16 11.22 -0.65
CA GLN A 46 3.93 10.99 -1.85
C GLN A 46 5.41 11.11 -1.47
N GLU A 47 6.15 10.01 -1.58
CA GLU A 47 7.58 9.96 -1.31
C GLU A 47 8.35 10.02 -2.63
N HIS A 48 9.27 10.98 -2.72
CA HIS A 48 10.15 11.18 -3.87
C HIS A 48 11.45 10.36 -3.73
N SER A 49 12.21 10.25 -4.82
CA SER A 49 13.43 9.44 -4.85
C SER A 49 14.52 9.93 -3.89
N ASP A 50 14.54 11.23 -3.60
CA ASP A 50 15.43 11.90 -2.64
C ASP A 50 15.02 11.68 -1.17
N GLY A 51 13.90 10.99 -0.93
CA GLY A 51 13.36 10.72 0.40
C GLY A 51 12.47 11.84 0.96
N THR A 52 12.25 12.93 0.22
CA THR A 52 11.28 13.94 0.61
C THR A 52 9.85 13.40 0.55
N ARG A 53 9.01 13.82 1.50
CA ARG A 53 7.63 13.36 1.63
C ARG A 53 6.66 14.54 1.60
N VAL A 54 5.72 14.50 0.66
CA VAL A 54 4.63 15.47 0.55
C VAL A 54 3.34 14.80 1.00
N LYS A 55 2.65 15.38 1.98
CA LYS A 55 1.35 14.87 2.40
C LYS A 55 0.32 15.15 1.31
N VAL A 56 -0.25 14.08 0.77
CA VAL A 56 -1.27 14.14 -0.31
C VAL A 56 -2.66 13.79 0.18
N GLY A 57 -2.78 13.22 1.38
CA GLY A 57 -4.09 12.93 1.93
C GLY A 57 -4.05 12.45 3.38
N LYS A 58 -5.24 12.30 3.93
CA LYS A 58 -5.50 11.61 5.19
C LYS A 58 -6.62 10.63 4.96
N ARG A 59 -6.53 9.45 5.58
CA ARG A 59 -7.57 8.44 5.50
C ARG A 59 -8.92 9.07 5.84
N MET A 60 -9.82 9.13 4.86
CA MET A 60 -11.19 9.56 5.12
C MET A 60 -11.89 8.48 5.94
N ARG A 61 -12.11 8.74 7.23
CA ARG A 61 -13.11 8.02 8.03
C ARG A 61 -14.49 8.45 7.57
N LYS A 62 -14.94 7.92 6.44
CA LYS A 62 -16.37 7.83 6.18
C LYS A 62 -16.86 6.77 7.17
N GLY A 63 -17.80 7.08 8.06
CA GLY A 63 -18.28 6.17 9.13
C GLY A 63 -18.76 4.80 8.62
N ARG A 64 -19.39 3.98 9.47
CA ARG A 64 -19.96 2.69 9.00
C ARG A 64 -20.91 2.94 7.83
N TYR A 65 -21.03 1.96 6.93
CA TYR A 65 -21.92 2.09 5.77
C TYR A 65 -23.35 2.46 6.19
N SER A 66 -23.85 1.88 7.30
CA SER A 66 -25.14 2.18 7.91
C SER A 66 -25.30 3.65 8.35
N GLU A 67 -24.25 4.24 8.93
CA GLU A 67 -24.24 5.65 9.37
C GLU A 67 -24.32 6.63 8.18
N ARG A 68 -23.90 6.19 6.99
CA ARG A 68 -23.93 7.01 5.77
C ARG A 68 -25.30 7.04 5.10
N VAL A 69 -26.08 5.97 5.22
CA VAL A 69 -27.41 5.85 4.59
C VAL A 69 -28.44 6.71 5.33
N ALA A 70 -28.38 6.75 6.66
CA ALA A 70 -29.31 7.53 7.49
C ALA A 70 -29.28 9.05 7.23
N LYS A 71 -28.18 9.57 6.66
CA LYS A 71 -28.00 11.01 6.41
C LYS A 71 -28.61 11.51 5.09
N LYS A 72 -29.21 10.61 4.31
CA LYS A 72 -29.87 10.94 3.02
C LYS A 72 -31.40 10.89 3.07
N ALA A 73 -31.99 10.58 4.23
CA ALA A 73 -33.44 10.58 4.46
C ALA A 73 -33.89 11.90 5.09
#